data_AF-A0AB36AG00-F1
#
_entry.id   AF-A0AB36AG00-F1
#
_cell.length_a   1.000
_cell.length_b   1.000
_cell.length_c   1.000
_cell.angle_alpha   90.00
_cell.angle_beta   90.00
_cell.angle_gamma   90.00
#
_symmetry.space_group_name_H-M   'P 1'
#
loop_
_entity.id
_entity.type
_entity.pdbx_description
1 polymer ?
#
loop_
_entity_poly.entity_id
_entity_poly.type
_entity_poly.pdbx_seq_one_letter_code
_entity_poly.pdbx_strand_id
1 'polypeptide(L)' 'MAELKDLTNAEAVNNQVERLGDMIELNADYMQDLKHQIKSLPDSNYDDLLKRIDEAQHLMYKASQKLTNQDL' A
#
# COMPACT_ATOMS: atom_id res chain seq x y z
N MET A 1 -3.80 5.98 -14.70
CA MET A 1 -2.82 4.88 -14.69
C MET A 1 -1.45 5.50 -14.85
N ALA A 2 -0.55 5.31 -13.89
CA ALA A 2 0.83 5.74 -14.05
C ALA A 2 1.55 4.72 -14.95
N GLU A 3 1.88 5.10 -16.18
CA GLU A 3 2.67 4.26 -17.08
C GLU A 3 4.13 4.19 -16.61
N LEU A 4 4.74 3.02 -16.76
CA LEU A 4 6.17 2.83 -16.54
C LEU A 4 6.93 3.55 -17.66
N LYS A 5 7.74 4.53 -17.30
CA LYS A 5 8.67 5.19 -18.23
C LYS A 5 9.86 4.27 -18.54
N ASP A 6 10.43 4.45 -19.73
CA ASP A 6 11.67 3.79 -20.11
C ASP A 6 12.80 4.09 -19.11
N LEU A 7 13.55 3.05 -18.75
CA LEU A 7 14.66 3.12 -17.80
C LEU A 7 15.95 3.52 -18.53
N THR A 8 16.18 4.83 -18.66
CA THR A 8 17.30 5.38 -19.45
C THR A 8 18.58 5.63 -18.66
N ASN A 9 18.51 5.67 -17.32
CA ASN A 9 19.65 5.91 -16.42
C ASN A 9 19.28 5.53 -14.97
N ALA A 10 20.25 5.62 -14.06
CA ALA A 10 20.05 5.30 -12.64
C ALA A 10 19.03 6.22 -11.94
N GLU A 11 18.93 7.48 -12.34
CA GLU A 11 17.93 8.41 -11.81
C GLU A 11 16.51 7.99 -12.22
N ALA A 12 16.32 7.56 -13.47
CA ALA A 12 15.05 7.03 -13.96
C ALA A 12 14.63 5.76 -13.20
N VAL A 13 15.61 4.91 -12.83
CA VAL A 13 15.37 3.73 -11.96
C VAL A 13 14.90 4.18 -10.57
N ASN A 14 15.62 5.08 -9.91
CA ASN A 14 15.25 5.57 -8.57
C ASN A 14 13.87 6.22 -8.58
N ASN A 15 13.58 7.09 -9.55
CA ASN A 15 12.28 7.72 -9.70
C ASN A 15 11.14 6.70 -9.91
N GLN A 16 11.42 5.60 -10.61
CA GLN A 16 10.42 4.54 -10.82
C GLN A 16 10.22 3.68 -9.57
N VAL A 17 11.28 3.42 -8.81
CA VAL A 17 11.22 2.75 -7.51
C VAL A 17 10.40 3.56 -6.50
N GLU A 18 10.63 4.88 -6.40
CA GLU A 18 9.85 5.77 -5.53
C GLU A 18 8.37 5.75 -5.91
N ARG A 19 8.04 5.89 -7.21
CA ARG A 19 6.64 5.80 -7.69
C ARG A 19 5.97 4.48 -7.34
N LEU A 20 6.70 3.36 -7.40
CA LEU A 20 6.18 2.06 -6.98
C LEU A 20 5.88 2.06 -5.49
N GLY A 21 6.75 2.65 -4.67
CA GLY A 21 6.50 2.88 -3.24
C GLY A 21 5.23 3.69 -2.98
N ASP A 22 5.10 4.86 -3.61
CA ASP A 22 3.91 5.73 -3.49
C ASP A 22 2.61 4.99 -3.87
N MET A 23 2.65 4.18 -4.93
CA MET A 23 1.48 3.39 -5.34
C MET A 23 1.15 2.27 -4.34
N ILE A 24 2.16 1.68 -3.69
CA ILE A 24 1.94 0.68 -2.64
C ILE A 24 1.31 1.33 -1.41
N GLU A 25 1.79 2.50 -1.00
CA GLU A 25 1.20 3.27 0.11
C GLU A 25 -0.26 3.63 -0.15
N LEU A 26 -0.56 4.14 -1.35
CA LEU A 26 -1.94 4.43 -1.74
C LEU A 26 -2.86 3.20 -1.64
N ASN A 27 -2.35 2.01 -1.98
CA ASN A 27 -3.12 0.77 -1.80
C ASN A 27 -3.28 0.38 -0.33
N ALA A 28 -2.29 0.66 0.52
CA ALA A 28 -2.40 0.45 1.96
C ALA A 28 -3.49 1.36 2.57
N ASP A 29 -3.59 2.61 2.12
CA ASP A 29 -4.65 3.53 2.54
C ASP A 29 -6.03 3.03 2.09
N TYR A 30 -6.17 2.52 0.87
CA TYR A 30 -7.42 1.89 0.45
C TYR A 30 -7.79 0.66 1.30
N MET A 31 -6.79 -0.09 1.81
CA MET A 31 -7.06 -1.17 2.76
C MET A 31 -7.52 -0.64 4.12
N GLN A 32 -7.02 0.51 4.56
CA GLN A 32 -7.51 1.19 5.76
C GLN A 32 -8.99 1.53 5.61
N ASP A 33 -9.39 2.10 4.48
CA ASP A 33 -10.78 2.46 4.22
C ASP A 33 -11.66 1.21 4.15
N LEU A 34 -11.20 0.15 3.50
CA LEU A 34 -11.90 -1.13 3.46
C LEU A 34 -12.11 -1.70 4.88
N LYS A 35 -11.10 -1.61 5.75
CA LYS A 35 -11.20 -2.02 7.17
C LYS A 35 -12.29 -1.24 7.90
N HIS A 36 -12.40 0.07 7.65
CA HIS A 36 -13.46 0.90 8.22
C HIS A 36 -14.85 0.49 7.70
N GLN A 37 -14.98 0.21 6.40
CA GLN A 37 -16.24 -0.24 5.82
C GLN A 37 -16.70 -1.59 6.39
N ILE A 38 -15.80 -2.56 6.54
CA ILE A 38 -16.13 -3.87 7.12
C ILE A 38 -16.60 -3.72 8.57
N LYS A 39 -15.93 -2.88 9.37
CA LYS A 39 -16.35 -2.60 10.76
C LYS A 39 -17.72 -1.92 10.87
N SER A 40 -18.20 -1.30 9.79
CA SER A 40 -19.52 -0.65 9.76
C SER A 40 -20.67 -1.58 9.37
N LEU A 41 -20.38 -2.80 8.91
CA LEU A 41 -21.40 -3.77 8.51
C LEU A 41 -22.12 -4.36 9.73
N PRO A 42 -23.45 -4.48 9.69
CA PRO A 42 -24.22 -5.12 10.77
C PRO A 42 -24.05 -6.65 10.77
N ASP A 43 -24.19 -7.25 11.97
CA ASP A 43 -24.43 -8.68 12.18
C ASP A 43 -23.43 -9.67 11.52
N SER A 44 -22.12 -9.47 11.69
CA SER A 44 -21.17 -10.58 11.59
C SER A 44 -19.90 -10.35 12.40
N ASN A 45 -19.31 -11.44 12.89
CA ASN A 45 -17.92 -11.43 13.35
C ASN A 45 -16.99 -11.47 12.12
N TYR A 46 -16.28 -10.37 11.88
CA TYR A 46 -15.30 -10.23 10.82
C TYR A 46 -13.84 -10.22 11.34
N ASP A 47 -13.59 -10.63 12.59
CA ASP A 47 -12.28 -10.50 13.25
C ASP A 47 -11.15 -11.14 12.42
N ASP A 48 -11.37 -12.35 11.89
CA ASP A 48 -10.40 -13.03 11.04
C ASP A 48 -10.14 -12.29 9.73
N LEU A 49 -11.17 -11.70 9.13
CA LEU A 49 -11.05 -10.92 7.89
C LEU A 49 -10.31 -9.61 8.17
N LEU A 50 -10.69 -8.90 9.23
CA LEU A 50 -10.07 -7.66 9.68
C LEU A 50 -8.59 -7.89 10.00
N LYS A 51 -8.25 -9.01 10.63
CA LYS A 51 -6.85 -9.39 10.91
C LYS A 51 -6.05 -9.58 9.64
N ARG A 52 -6.58 -10.29 8.63
CA ARG A 52 -5.89 -10.49 7.34
C ARG A 52 -5.67 -9.18 6.60
N ILE A 53 -6.66 -8.28 6.64
CA ILE A 53 -6.55 -6.95 6.02
C ILE A 53 -5.50 -6.10 6.74
N ASP A 54 -5.48 -6.15 8.08
CA ASP A 54 -4.49 -5.43 8.88
C ASP A 54 -3.06 -5.93 8.63
N GLU A 55 -2.87 -7.25 8.53
CA GLU A 55 -1.59 -7.85 8.17
C GLU A 55 -1.13 -7.44 6.77
N ALA A 56 -2.04 -7.44 5.78
CA ALA A 56 -1.74 -7.02 4.41
C ALA A 56 -1.39 -5.52 4.35
N GLN A 57 -2.16 -4.66 5.02
CA GLN A 57 -1.91 -3.22 5.12
C GLN A 57 -0.53 -2.95 5.70
N HIS A 58 -0.16 -3.63 6.79
CA HIS A 58 1.15 -3.48 7.43
C HIS A 58 2.32 -3.88 6.52
N LEU A 59 2.15 -4.98 5.77
CA LEU A 59 3.17 -5.41 4.81
C LEU A 59 3.32 -4.41 3.65
N MET A 60 2.24 -3.77 3.23
CA MET A 60 2.28 -2.72 2.19
C MET A 60 3.01 -1.47 2.69
N TYR A 61 2.70 -0.94 3.87
CA TYR A 61 3.46 0.20 4.40
C TYR A 61 4.95 -0.11 4.53
N LYS A 62 5.31 -1.29 5.05
CA LYS A 62 6.71 -1.73 5.12
C LYS A 62 7.39 -1.81 3.75
N ALA A 63 6.65 -2.26 2.73
CA ALA A 63 7.17 -2.31 1.36
C ALA A 63 7.34 -0.90 0.79
N SER A 64 6.39 0.01 1.01
CA SER A 64 6.51 1.42 0.60
C SER A 64 7.74 2.08 1.25
N GLN A 65 7.86 2.02 2.59
CA GLN A 65 9.00 2.60 3.32
C GLN A 65 10.36 2.12 2.77
N LYS A 66 10.46 0.84 2.42
CA LYS A 66 11.69 0.25 1.87
C LYS A 66 12.05 0.78 0.48
N LEU A 67 11.06 1.19 -0.30
CA LEU A 67 11.25 1.69 -1.66
C LEU A 67 11.44 3.21 -1.70
N THR A 68 10.75 3.95 -0.83
CA THR A 68 10.81 5.42 -0.80
C THR A 68 11.87 5.98 0.15
N ASN A 69 12.46 5.15 1.03
CA ASN A 69 13.30 5.58 2.15
C ASN A 69 12.62 6.63 3.06
N GLN A 70 11.28 6.68 3.08
CA GLN A 70 10.52 7.55 3.97
C GLN A 70 10.24 6.82 5.30
N ASP A 71 10.36 7.55 6.40
CA ASP A 71 9.80 7.13 7.68
C ASP A 71 8.29 7.41 7.66
N LEU A 72 7.50 6.40 7.26
CA LEU A 72 6.02 6.41 7.30
C LEU A 72 5.49 6.09 8.70
#